data_AF-A0A938DLZ8-F1
#
_entry.id   AF-A0A938DLZ8-F1
#
_cell.length_a   1.000
_cell.length_b   1.000
_cell.length_c   1.000
_cell.angle_alpha   90.00
_cell.angle_beta   90.00
_cell.angle_gamma   90.00
#
_symmetry.space_group_name_H-M   'P 1'
#
loop_
_entity.id
_entity.type
_entity.pdbx_description
1 polymer ?
#
loop_
_entity_poly.entity_id
_entity_poly.type
_entity_poly.pdbx_seq_one_letter_code
_entity_poly.pdbx_strand_id
1 'polypeptide(L)'
;MRRRAARLTAVMVAALGVGAVGASVPVGAGDLPRPCDLLTRRQLTKAFGQPAGKPDDSLGPAFCQWTLAATPTRAPGQVNVVLETGARAKGGYATGERLAGTQAEPIADLGKKAFFAADTGTLFVLAAGPTLFYVQGNVYDAAANRATDGLKDTLTALAAKAEARL
;
A
#
# COMPACT_ATOMS: atom_id res chain seq x y z
N MET A 1 40.53 17.13 68.18
CA MET A 1 41.95 17.51 67.90
C MET A 1 42.73 16.26 67.46
N ARG A 2 43.63 16.42 66.47
CA ARG A 2 44.67 15.48 65.94
C ARG A 2 44.17 14.45 64.88
N ARG A 3 44.28 14.75 63.57
CA ARG A 3 45.43 14.67 62.61
C ARG A 3 45.70 13.21 62.16
N ARG A 4 45.22 12.78 60.98
CA ARG A 4 45.79 12.83 59.59
C ARG A 4 46.99 11.89 59.33
N ALA A 5 46.80 10.91 58.42
CA ALA A 5 47.70 10.49 57.31
C ALA A 5 47.08 9.25 56.61
N ALA A 6 46.39 9.38 55.48
CA ALA A 6 46.94 9.35 54.11
C ALA A 6 47.68 8.05 53.74
N ARG A 7 46.98 7.15 53.04
CA ARG A 7 47.58 6.35 51.95
C ARG A 7 46.63 6.35 50.76
N LEU A 8 47.05 7.05 49.72
CA LEU A 8 46.54 6.99 48.36
C LEU A 8 46.77 5.59 47.81
N THR A 9 45.72 4.95 47.31
CA THR A 9 45.87 3.95 46.25
C THR A 9 44.70 4.12 45.31
N ALA A 10 45.00 4.79 44.19
CA ALA A 10 44.12 4.93 43.06
C ALA A 10 43.95 3.57 42.39
N VAL A 11 42.71 3.16 42.18
CA VAL A 11 42.35 2.20 41.11
C VAL A 11 41.17 2.82 40.38
N MET A 12 41.48 3.49 39.26
CA MET A 12 40.51 3.73 38.21
C MET A 12 40.26 2.40 37.50
N VAL A 13 39.02 1.92 37.50
CA VAL A 13 38.48 1.24 36.31
C VAL A 13 37.05 1.72 36.13
N ALA A 14 36.88 2.51 35.07
CA ALA A 14 35.61 2.91 34.52
C ALA A 14 34.94 1.69 33.84
N ALA A 15 33.65 1.50 34.11
CA ALA A 15 32.73 0.85 33.19
C ALA A 15 31.32 1.41 33.41
N LEU A 16 31.12 2.61 32.88
CA LEU A 16 29.82 3.15 32.51
C LEU A 16 29.24 2.24 31.42
N GLY A 17 28.27 1.40 31.76
CA GLY A 17 27.44 0.65 30.83
C GLY A 17 25.99 1.10 30.95
N VAL A 18 25.73 2.31 30.47
CA VAL A 18 24.40 2.92 30.38
C VAL A 18 23.53 2.15 29.39
N GLY A 19 22.29 1.87 29.81
CA GLY A 19 21.08 1.72 29.00
C GLY A 19 21.22 1.18 27.58
N ALA A 20 20.88 -0.09 27.39
CA ALA A 20 20.32 -0.54 26.12
C ALA A 20 18.90 0.05 25.98
N VAL A 21 18.84 1.36 25.70
CA VAL A 21 17.69 1.94 25.01
C VAL A 21 17.66 1.21 23.69
N GLY A 22 16.72 0.28 23.52
CA GLY A 22 16.50 -0.41 22.27
C GLY A 22 16.35 0.66 21.20
N ALA A 23 17.41 0.84 20.41
CA ALA A 23 17.40 1.73 19.27
C ALA A 23 16.30 1.19 18.35
N SER A 24 15.13 1.82 18.41
CA SER A 24 14.17 1.81 17.34
C SER A 24 14.93 2.37 16.15
N VAL A 25 15.54 1.47 15.38
CA VAL A 25 16.13 1.77 14.09
C VAL A 25 15.02 2.52 13.36
N PRO A 26 15.21 3.80 13.00
CA PRO A 26 14.26 4.44 12.13
C PRO A 26 14.28 3.58 10.88
N VAL A 27 13.18 2.86 10.63
CA VAL A 27 12.91 2.28 9.32
C VAL A 27 13.00 3.49 8.42
N GLY A 28 14.14 3.61 7.72
CA GLY A 28 14.37 4.69 6.80
C GLY A 28 13.13 4.75 5.93
N ALA A 29 12.55 5.93 5.79
CA ALA A 29 11.65 6.21 4.71
C ALA A 29 12.47 6.02 3.44
N GLY A 30 12.64 4.77 3.01
CA GLY A 30 13.03 4.46 1.65
C GLY A 30 12.02 5.17 0.78
N ASP A 31 12.50 5.85 -0.24
CA ASP A 31 11.63 6.49 -1.21
C ASP A 31 10.64 5.45 -1.69
N LEU A 32 9.37 5.64 -1.34
CA LEU A 32 8.34 4.71 -1.77
C LEU A 32 8.33 4.67 -3.29
N PRO A 33 8.08 3.49 -3.88
CA PRO A 33 7.98 3.37 -5.32
C PRO A 33 6.88 4.30 -5.84
N ARG A 34 7.02 4.76 -7.08
CA ARG A 34 5.93 5.49 -7.73
C ARG A 34 4.76 4.54 -7.98
N PRO A 35 3.50 5.01 -7.86
CA PRO A 35 2.33 4.17 -8.12
C PRO A 35 2.34 3.51 -9.52
N CYS A 36 2.88 4.21 -10.54
CA CYS A 36 3.00 3.67 -11.89
C CYS A 36 4.01 2.53 -12.06
N ASP A 37 4.91 2.35 -11.10
CA ASP A 37 5.90 1.27 -11.11
C ASP A 37 5.42 0.02 -10.35
N LEU A 38 4.31 0.13 -9.60
CA LEU A 38 3.73 -0.98 -8.83
C LEU A 38 3.16 -2.08 -9.71
N LEU A 39 2.62 -1.71 -10.87
CA LEU A 39 2.06 -2.63 -11.85
C LEU A 39 2.67 -2.38 -13.21
N THR A 40 2.77 -3.44 -14.00
CA THR A 40 3.26 -3.39 -15.37
C THR A 40 2.11 -3.53 -16.34
N ARG A 41 2.30 -2.94 -17.53
CA ARG A 41 1.41 -3.11 -18.68
C ARG A 41 1.05 -4.59 -18.93
N ARG A 42 2.04 -5.48 -18.84
CA ARG A 42 1.86 -6.93 -19.06
C ARG A 42 0.99 -7.57 -17.99
N GLN A 43 1.17 -7.21 -16.71
CA GLN A 43 0.34 -7.73 -15.63
C GLN A 43 -1.12 -7.32 -15.82
N LEU A 44 -1.38 -6.06 -16.17
CA LEU A 44 -2.73 -5.55 -16.42
C LEU A 44 -3.38 -6.20 -17.64
N THR A 45 -2.64 -6.33 -18.75
CA THR A 45 -3.17 -7.01 -19.93
C THR A 45 -3.49 -8.47 -19.67
N LYS A 46 -2.65 -9.18 -18.90
CA LYS A 46 -2.94 -10.55 -18.50
C LYS A 46 -4.15 -10.64 -17.57
N ALA A 47 -4.26 -9.73 -16.61
CA ALA A 47 -5.32 -9.73 -15.60
C ALA A 47 -6.71 -9.46 -16.21
N PHE A 48 -6.80 -8.49 -17.11
CA PHE A 48 -8.08 -8.07 -17.70
C PHE A 48 -8.38 -8.70 -19.06
N GLY A 49 -7.42 -9.40 -19.68
CA GLY A 49 -7.56 -9.91 -21.05
C GLY A 49 -7.72 -8.78 -22.09
N GLN A 50 -7.25 -7.57 -21.79
CA GLN A 50 -7.39 -6.37 -22.62
C GLN A 50 -6.04 -5.68 -22.81
N PRO A 51 -5.75 -5.08 -23.98
CA PRO A 51 -4.55 -4.27 -24.13
C PRO A 51 -4.56 -3.08 -23.16
N ALA A 52 -3.57 -3.00 -22.27
CA ALA A 52 -3.40 -1.86 -21.39
C ALA A 52 -2.58 -0.78 -22.11
N GLY A 53 -2.87 0.49 -21.84
CA GLY A 53 -2.15 1.66 -22.36
C GLY A 53 -0.78 1.87 -21.72
N LYS A 54 -0.23 3.07 -21.89
CA LYS A 54 0.89 3.55 -21.08
C LYS A 54 0.34 4.00 -19.71
N PRO A 55 1.14 3.89 -18.63
CA PRO A 55 0.77 4.50 -17.35
C PRO A 55 0.68 6.02 -17.49
N ASP A 56 -0.27 6.62 -16.79
CA ASP A 56 -0.51 8.06 -16.74
C ASP A 56 -0.63 8.53 -15.28
N ASP A 57 0.24 9.44 -14.87
CA ASP A 57 0.27 10.08 -13.54
C ASP A 57 -0.08 11.57 -13.58
N SER A 58 -0.73 12.05 -14.65
CA SER A 58 -1.14 13.46 -14.82
C SER A 58 -2.08 13.97 -13.72
N LEU A 59 -2.80 13.07 -13.03
CA LEU A 59 -3.66 13.40 -11.89
C LEU A 59 -2.89 13.60 -10.57
N GLY A 60 -1.59 13.32 -10.54
CA GLY A 60 -0.71 13.63 -9.42
C GLY A 60 0.26 12.50 -9.07
N PRO A 61 1.30 12.80 -8.26
CA PRO A 61 2.41 11.87 -8.00
C PRO A 61 2.01 10.62 -7.18
N ALA A 62 0.89 10.68 -6.48
CA ALA A 62 0.33 9.57 -5.70
C ALA A 62 -0.58 8.66 -6.53
N PHE A 63 -0.80 8.97 -7.80
CA PHE A 63 -1.81 8.34 -8.64
C PHE A 63 -1.18 7.77 -9.92
N CYS A 64 -1.69 6.64 -10.38
CA CYS A 64 -1.43 6.12 -11.71
C CYS A 64 -2.69 5.53 -12.33
N GLN A 65 -2.96 5.86 -13.58
CA GLN A 65 -4.04 5.29 -14.37
C GLN A 65 -3.51 4.50 -15.56
N TRP A 66 -4.23 3.43 -15.87
CA TRP A 66 -4.02 2.61 -17.04
C TRP A 66 -5.32 2.47 -17.80
N THR A 67 -5.38 2.99 -19.03
CA THR A 67 -6.52 2.74 -19.91
C THR A 67 -6.49 1.29 -20.44
N LEU A 68 -7.61 0.61 -20.39
CA LEU A 68 -7.83 -0.69 -21.03
C LEU A 68 -8.58 -0.49 -22.34
N ALA A 69 -7.98 -0.91 -23.45
CA ALA A 69 -8.63 -0.83 -24.75
C ALA A 69 -9.78 -1.84 -24.86
N ALA A 70 -10.81 -1.49 -25.64
CA ALA A 70 -11.88 -2.41 -25.98
C ALA A 70 -11.36 -3.64 -26.75
N THR A 71 -12.06 -4.75 -26.62
CA THR A 71 -11.86 -5.99 -27.40
C THR A 71 -13.23 -6.45 -27.94
N PRO A 72 -13.29 -7.43 -28.86
CA PRO A 72 -14.59 -7.93 -29.35
C PRO A 72 -15.54 -8.42 -28.26
N THR A 73 -15.01 -8.81 -27.10
CA THR A 73 -15.79 -9.39 -25.99
C THR A 73 -15.77 -8.54 -24.71
N ARG A 74 -15.11 -7.38 -24.70
CA ARG A 74 -14.96 -6.53 -23.50
C ARG A 74 -14.96 -5.05 -23.87
N ALA A 75 -15.78 -4.27 -23.19
CA ALA A 75 -15.78 -2.82 -23.28
C ALA A 75 -14.45 -2.20 -22.82
N PRO A 76 -14.11 -0.96 -23.22
CA PRO A 76 -12.95 -0.28 -22.67
C PRO A 76 -13.12 -0.04 -21.17
N GLY A 77 -12.02 0.23 -20.48
CA GLY A 77 -12.03 0.48 -19.03
C GLY A 77 -10.79 1.22 -18.58
N GLN A 78 -10.61 1.31 -17.27
CA GLN A 78 -9.42 1.85 -16.64
C GLN A 78 -9.09 1.12 -15.34
N VAL A 79 -7.80 1.09 -15.02
CA VAL A 79 -7.29 0.63 -13.73
C VAL A 79 -6.51 1.76 -13.09
N ASN A 80 -6.92 2.13 -11.88
CA ASN A 80 -6.26 3.18 -11.10
C ASN A 80 -5.50 2.53 -9.95
N VAL A 81 -4.29 2.99 -9.72
CA VAL A 81 -3.46 2.63 -8.57
C VAL A 81 -3.10 3.92 -7.84
N VAL A 82 -3.38 3.96 -6.55
CA VAL A 82 -3.02 5.11 -5.71
C VAL A 82 -2.18 4.64 -4.56
N LEU A 83 -1.17 5.44 -4.20
CA LEU A 83 -0.28 5.21 -3.08
C LEU A 83 -0.25 6.44 -2.17
N GLU A 84 -0.74 6.29 -0.95
CA GLU A 84 -0.74 7.32 0.07
C GLU A 84 0.08 6.90 1.29
N THR A 85 0.54 7.89 2.05
CA THR A 85 1.31 7.66 3.28
C THR A 85 0.83 8.50 4.46
N GLY A 86 1.31 8.15 5.65
CA GLY A 86 1.15 8.94 6.85
C GLY A 86 -0.31 9.11 7.27
N ALA A 87 -0.67 10.34 7.61
CA ALA A 87 -2.05 10.67 7.99
C ALA A 87 -3.04 10.49 6.82
N ARG A 88 -2.62 10.71 5.57
CA ARG A 88 -3.49 10.54 4.39
C ARG A 88 -3.91 9.09 4.23
N ALA A 89 -2.95 8.16 4.25
CA ALA A 89 -3.24 6.73 4.18
C ALA A 89 -4.22 6.25 5.26
N LYS A 90 -4.00 6.66 6.51
CA LYS A 90 -4.91 6.31 7.62
C LYS A 90 -6.32 6.86 7.39
N GLY A 91 -6.41 8.14 6.99
CA GLY A 91 -7.67 8.81 6.71
C GLY A 91 -8.39 8.24 5.49
N GLY A 92 -7.66 7.94 4.42
CA GLY A 92 -8.16 7.34 3.19
C GLY A 92 -8.71 5.93 3.42
N TYR A 93 -7.99 5.08 4.14
CA TYR A 93 -8.44 3.72 4.45
C TYR A 93 -9.70 3.75 5.34
N ALA A 94 -9.70 4.54 6.40
CA ALA A 94 -10.86 4.68 7.28
C ALA A 94 -12.07 5.30 6.54
N THR A 95 -11.83 6.23 5.62
CA THR A 95 -12.89 6.80 4.77
C THR A 95 -13.44 5.75 3.82
N GLY A 96 -12.58 4.95 3.19
CA GLY A 96 -12.98 3.84 2.34
C GLY A 96 -13.83 2.81 3.09
N GLU A 97 -13.38 2.36 4.28
CA GLU A 97 -14.15 1.43 5.12
C GLU A 97 -15.52 2.01 5.48
N ARG A 98 -15.57 3.30 5.85
CA ARG A 98 -16.82 3.98 6.19
C ARG A 98 -17.78 4.09 5.00
N LEU A 99 -17.26 4.38 3.81
CA LEU A 99 -18.07 4.50 2.59
C LEU A 99 -18.59 3.14 2.12
N ALA A 100 -17.74 2.10 2.16
CA ALA A 100 -18.15 0.74 1.83
C ALA A 100 -19.15 0.16 2.85
N GLY A 101 -19.03 0.53 4.13
CA GLY A 101 -19.97 0.14 5.17
C GLY A 101 -20.15 -1.38 5.27
N THR A 102 -21.39 -1.85 5.18
CA THR A 102 -21.70 -3.29 5.21
C THR A 102 -21.35 -4.04 3.93
N GLN A 103 -20.96 -3.33 2.87
CA GLN A 103 -20.51 -3.92 1.59
C GLN A 103 -18.99 -4.14 1.55
N ALA A 104 -18.25 -3.74 2.60
CA ALA A 104 -16.82 -4.01 2.69
C ALA A 104 -16.59 -5.52 2.81
N GLU A 105 -15.94 -6.10 1.82
CA GLU A 105 -15.57 -7.52 1.80
C GLU A 105 -14.11 -7.70 2.22
N PRO A 106 -13.81 -8.20 3.42
CA PRO A 106 -12.43 -8.37 3.88
C PRO A 106 -11.64 -9.31 2.96
N ILE A 107 -10.37 -8.97 2.73
CA ILE A 107 -9.41 -9.82 2.02
C ILE A 107 -8.36 -10.28 3.04
N ALA A 108 -8.28 -11.59 3.23
CA ALA A 108 -7.24 -12.20 4.06
C ALA A 108 -5.89 -12.17 3.35
N ASP A 109 -4.81 -12.24 4.12
CA ASP A 109 -3.43 -12.43 3.64
C ASP A 109 -2.91 -11.36 2.65
N LEU A 110 -3.46 -10.15 2.71
CA LEU A 110 -3.04 -9.01 1.90
C LEU A 110 -2.89 -7.77 2.79
N GLY A 111 -1.68 -7.20 2.85
CA GLY A 111 -1.37 -6.13 3.79
C GLY A 111 -1.60 -6.51 5.26
N LYS A 112 -1.62 -5.47 6.11
CA LYS A 112 -2.11 -5.59 7.49
C LYS A 112 -3.63 -5.66 7.53
N LYS A 113 -4.28 -4.96 6.61
CA LYS A 113 -5.74 -4.96 6.42
C LYS A 113 -6.05 -4.68 4.96
N ALA A 114 -7.02 -5.39 4.43
CA ALA A 114 -7.54 -5.13 3.10
C ALA A 114 -9.03 -5.43 3.01
N PHE A 115 -9.73 -4.69 2.17
CA PHE A 115 -11.12 -4.97 1.84
C PHE A 115 -11.43 -4.53 0.40
N PHE A 116 -12.34 -5.26 -0.22
CA PHE A 116 -12.93 -4.92 -1.52
C PHE A 116 -14.27 -4.20 -1.30
N ALA A 117 -14.48 -3.11 -2.03
CA ALA A 117 -15.72 -2.36 -2.10
C ALA A 117 -16.34 -2.58 -3.48
N ALA A 118 -17.36 -3.44 -3.55
CA ALA A 118 -17.96 -3.89 -4.80
C ALA A 118 -18.65 -2.77 -5.60
N ASP A 119 -19.25 -1.80 -4.90
CA ASP A 119 -19.95 -0.65 -5.46
C ASP A 119 -19.05 0.26 -6.32
N THR A 120 -17.79 0.37 -5.92
CA THR A 120 -16.77 1.23 -6.53
C THR A 120 -15.70 0.46 -7.28
N GLY A 121 -15.78 -0.88 -7.30
CA GLY A 121 -14.77 -1.75 -7.91
C GLY A 121 -13.36 -1.51 -7.35
N THR A 122 -13.24 -1.20 -6.06
CA THR A 122 -11.98 -0.76 -5.43
C THR A 122 -11.52 -1.74 -4.36
N LEU A 123 -10.26 -2.14 -4.42
CA LEU A 123 -9.57 -2.90 -3.38
C LEU A 123 -8.62 -1.98 -2.61
N PHE A 124 -8.90 -1.77 -1.33
CA PHE A 124 -8.07 -0.99 -0.42
C PHE A 124 -7.12 -1.92 0.35
N VAL A 125 -5.85 -1.55 0.45
CA VAL A 125 -4.82 -2.33 1.15
C VAL A 125 -3.93 -1.42 2.00
N LEU A 126 -4.00 -1.61 3.31
CA LEU A 126 -3.08 -1.01 4.26
C LEU A 126 -1.87 -1.94 4.43
N ALA A 127 -0.83 -1.76 3.61
CA ALA A 127 0.29 -2.69 3.48
C ALA A 127 1.19 -2.74 4.72
N ALA A 128 1.82 -1.63 5.07
CA ALA A 128 2.73 -1.52 6.21
C ALA A 128 2.75 -0.10 6.77
N GLY A 129 3.06 0.05 8.06
CA GLY A 129 3.11 1.37 8.71
C GLY A 129 1.85 2.21 8.41
N PRO A 130 2.01 3.48 8.02
CA PRO A 130 0.92 4.30 7.51
C PRO A 130 0.93 4.36 5.97
N THR A 131 1.16 3.26 5.25
CA THR A 131 1.11 3.21 3.79
C THR A 131 -0.18 2.53 3.34
N LEU A 132 -0.99 3.26 2.58
CA LEU A 132 -2.19 2.77 1.93
C LEU A 132 -1.91 2.71 0.44
N PHE A 133 -2.22 1.59 -0.19
CA PHE A 133 -2.44 1.59 -1.63
C PHE A 133 -3.82 1.02 -1.93
N TYR A 134 -4.38 1.43 -3.06
CA TYR A 134 -5.60 0.81 -3.56
C TYR A 134 -5.54 0.62 -5.07
N VAL A 135 -6.19 -0.44 -5.52
CA VAL A 135 -6.36 -0.76 -6.94
C VAL A 135 -7.85 -0.69 -7.25
N GLN A 136 -8.22 0.17 -8.20
CA GLN A 136 -9.60 0.32 -8.65
C GLN A 136 -9.71 -0.12 -10.11
N GLY A 137 -10.65 -1.00 -10.41
CA GLY A 137 -11.01 -1.36 -11.78
C GLY A 137 -12.36 -0.75 -12.16
N ASN A 138 -12.39 0.11 -13.17
CA ASN A 138 -13.63 0.63 -13.74
C ASN A 138 -13.74 0.10 -15.17
N VAL A 139 -14.68 -0.80 -15.45
CA VAL A 139 -14.96 -1.26 -16.82
C VAL A 139 -16.17 -0.47 -17.33
N TYR A 140 -16.12 0.13 -18.52
CA TYR A 140 -17.22 0.98 -18.99
C TYR A 140 -18.34 0.19 -19.69
N ASP A 141 -18.69 -0.97 -19.14
CA ASP A 141 -19.87 -1.73 -19.51
C ASP A 141 -20.81 -1.78 -18.31
N ALA A 142 -21.99 -1.19 -18.46
CA ALA A 142 -23.00 -1.13 -17.40
C ALA A 142 -23.56 -2.50 -17.02
N ALA A 143 -23.51 -3.49 -17.92
CA ALA A 143 -23.89 -4.88 -17.65
C ALA A 143 -22.72 -5.66 -17.01
N ALA A 144 -21.49 -5.48 -17.51
CA ALA A 144 -20.32 -6.14 -16.94
C ALA A 144 -19.91 -5.59 -15.56
N ASN A 145 -20.14 -4.31 -15.27
CA ASN A 145 -19.90 -3.73 -13.93
C ASN A 145 -20.80 -4.31 -12.84
N ARG A 146 -22.03 -4.73 -13.20
CA ARG A 146 -22.98 -5.33 -12.25
C ARG A 146 -22.74 -6.83 -12.04
N ALA A 147 -22.00 -7.46 -12.94
CA ALA A 147 -21.67 -8.88 -12.92
C ALA A 147 -20.16 -9.03 -13.11
N THR A 148 -19.36 -8.51 -12.18
CA THR A 148 -17.92 -8.72 -12.24
C THR A 148 -17.54 -10.05 -11.61
N ASP A 149 -17.96 -11.15 -12.24
CA ASP A 149 -17.43 -12.48 -11.95
C ASP A 149 -15.90 -12.42 -12.04
N GLY A 150 -15.24 -12.40 -10.88
CA GLY A 150 -13.78 -12.37 -10.75
C GLY A 150 -13.09 -11.00 -10.71
N LEU A 151 -13.77 -9.84 -10.66
CA LEU A 151 -13.05 -8.55 -10.49
C LEU A 151 -12.34 -8.50 -9.14
N LYS A 152 -13.02 -8.88 -8.05
CA LYS A 152 -12.43 -8.98 -6.71
C LYS A 152 -11.13 -9.79 -6.73
N ASP A 153 -11.16 -10.99 -7.32
CA ASP A 153 -10.00 -11.87 -7.42
C ASP A 153 -8.90 -11.27 -8.31
N THR A 154 -9.29 -10.66 -9.42
CA THR A 154 -8.38 -9.97 -10.34
C THR A 154 -7.64 -8.84 -9.65
N LEU A 155 -8.36 -7.98 -8.92
CA LEU A 155 -7.78 -6.87 -8.17
C LEU A 155 -6.93 -7.38 -7.01
N THR A 156 -7.37 -8.44 -6.31
CA THR A 156 -6.58 -9.08 -5.23
C THR A 156 -5.24 -9.59 -5.76
N ALA A 157 -5.24 -10.27 -6.90
CA ALA A 157 -4.02 -10.76 -7.54
C ALA A 157 -3.10 -9.64 -8.04
N LEU A 158 -3.66 -8.51 -8.47
CA LEU A 158 -2.87 -7.33 -8.84
C LEU A 158 -2.31 -6.64 -7.59
N ALA A 159 -3.12 -6.48 -6.55
CA ALA A 159 -2.71 -5.86 -5.30
C ALA A 159 -1.60 -6.64 -4.60
N ALA A 160 -1.66 -7.97 -4.57
CA ALA A 160 -0.56 -8.80 -4.05
C ALA A 160 0.77 -8.55 -4.80
N LYS A 161 0.70 -8.31 -6.12
CA LYS A 161 1.89 -7.99 -6.93
C LYS A 161 2.38 -6.56 -6.72
N ALA A 162 1.47 -5.63 -6.44
CA ALA A 162 1.82 -4.25 -6.11
C ALA A 162 2.45 -4.18 -4.72
N GLU A 163 1.88 -4.87 -3.74
CA GLU A 163 2.40 -4.97 -2.37
C GLU A 163 3.83 -5.52 -2.34
N ALA A 164 4.13 -6.57 -3.12
CA ALA A 164 5.48 -7.13 -3.21
C ALA A 164 6.56 -6.16 -3.74
N ARG A 165 6.18 -4.95 -4.16
CA ARG A 165 7.08 -3.88 -4.62
C ARG A 165 7.15 -2.69 -3.68
N LEU A 166 6.35 -2.67 -2.61
CA LEU A 166 6.39 -1.68 -1.53
C LEU A 166 7.49 -2.03 -0.51
#